data_AF-B1LSX2-F1
#
_entry.id   AF-B1LSX2-F1
#
_cell.length_a   1.000
_cell.length_b   1.000
_cell.length_c   1.000
_cell.angle_alpha   90.00
_cell.angle_beta   90.00
_cell.angle_gamma   90.00
#
_symmetry.space_group_name_H-M   'P 1'
#
loop_
_entity.id
_entity.type
_entity.pdbx_description
1 polymer ?
#
loop_
_entity_poly.entity_id
_entity_poly.type
_entity_poly.pdbx_seq_one_letter_code
_entity_poly.pdbx_strand_id
1 'polypeptide(L)'
;MRLRPGAILGGALAGALVVGGLGFAPAAEAQMPTRVGTCAATTIARIGTRFSDTLARPKGDGIDEGTSVDLKNGVYGVSYAYVDAVARSRVGDRVMTCLVLLPTGCPRGDDRGKMYTTTNLRTLDSWTLPDSQHMCGGA
;
A
#
# COMPACT_ATOMS: atom_id res chain seq x y z
N MET A 1 45.96 70.42 -26.71
CA MET A 1 44.89 70.79 -27.67
C MET A 1 44.45 69.55 -28.43
N ARG A 2 43.35 68.93 -27.99
CA ARG A 2 42.38 68.13 -28.77
C ARG A 2 41.37 67.55 -27.77
N LEU A 3 40.19 68.16 -27.78
CA LEU A 3 38.98 67.75 -27.07
C LEU A 3 38.14 66.83 -27.97
N ARG A 4 37.23 66.08 -27.32
CA ARG A 4 35.95 65.47 -27.76
C ARG A 4 35.92 63.93 -27.81
N PRO A 5 34.74 63.29 -27.76
CA PRO A 5 33.60 63.45 -26.85
C PRO A 5 33.06 62.08 -26.37
N GLY A 6 32.08 62.08 -25.46
CA GLY A 6 31.58 60.86 -24.79
C GLY A 6 30.63 59.97 -25.58
N ALA A 7 30.19 58.88 -24.93
CA ALA A 7 28.95 58.17 -25.22
C ALA A 7 28.44 57.47 -23.94
N ILE A 8 27.21 57.81 -23.58
CA ILE A 8 26.36 57.21 -22.53
C ILE A 8 25.68 55.98 -23.17
N LEU A 9 25.58 54.85 -22.45
CA LEU A 9 24.54 53.79 -22.58
C LEU A 9 24.85 52.79 -21.44
N GLY A 10 24.08 52.66 -20.37
CA GLY A 10 22.65 52.31 -20.36
C GLY A 10 22.54 50.79 -20.57
N GLY A 11 22.60 50.00 -19.49
CA GLY A 11 22.57 48.53 -19.57
C GLY A 11 22.03 47.90 -18.28
N ALA A 12 20.82 47.39 -18.38
CA ALA A 12 19.93 46.86 -17.34
C ALA A 12 20.56 45.98 -16.24
N LEU A 13 20.16 46.25 -15.00
CA LEU A 13 20.14 45.26 -13.90
C LEU A 13 19.17 44.13 -14.30
N ALA A 14 19.70 43.03 -14.81
CA ALA A 14 18.94 41.80 -14.98
C ALA A 14 18.70 41.17 -13.60
N GLY A 15 17.55 41.49 -12.99
CA GLY A 15 17.04 40.78 -11.83
C GLY A 15 16.65 39.36 -12.23
N ALA A 16 17.47 38.38 -11.86
CA ALA A 16 17.12 36.97 -11.96
C ALA A 16 16.14 36.63 -10.81
N LEU A 17 14.85 36.66 -11.11
CA LEU A 17 13.81 36.05 -10.28
C LEU A 17 13.95 34.53 -10.37
N VAL A 18 14.63 33.94 -9.37
CA VAL A 18 14.62 32.49 -9.17
C VAL A 18 13.24 32.11 -8.63
N VAL A 19 12.35 31.68 -9.52
CA VAL A 19 11.08 31.04 -9.14
C VAL A 19 11.42 29.65 -8.59
N GLY A 20 11.58 29.54 -7.27
CA GLY A 20 11.73 28.26 -6.58
C GLY A 20 10.45 27.44 -6.74
N GLY A 21 10.51 26.39 -7.57
CA GLY A 21 9.42 25.45 -7.75
C GLY A 21 9.14 24.69 -6.45
N LEU A 22 7.88 24.72 -5.99
CA LEU A 22 7.37 23.83 -4.94
C LEU A 22 7.38 22.40 -5.49
N GLY A 23 8.46 21.66 -5.22
CA GLY A 23 8.54 20.24 -5.54
C GLY A 23 7.55 19.44 -4.70
N PHE A 24 6.58 18.80 -5.35
CA PHE A 24 5.73 17.79 -4.72
C PHE A 24 6.56 16.52 -4.50
N ALA A 25 7.06 16.32 -3.28
CA ALA A 25 7.62 15.02 -2.91
C ALA A 25 6.48 13.98 -2.88
N PRO A 26 6.68 12.77 -3.44
CA PRO A 26 5.70 11.70 -3.31
C PRO A 26 5.47 11.42 -1.81
N ALA A 27 4.20 11.35 -1.40
CA ALA A 27 3.86 10.99 -0.05
C ALA A 27 4.40 9.60 0.27
N ALA A 28 5.14 9.47 1.38
CA ALA A 28 5.59 8.18 1.88
C ALA A 28 4.39 7.27 2.11
N GLU A 29 4.54 5.99 1.76
CA GLU A 29 3.51 4.98 1.98
C GLU A 29 3.17 4.93 3.48
N ALA A 30 1.88 4.94 3.82
CA ALA A 30 1.49 4.85 5.22
C ALA A 30 1.99 3.52 5.81
N GLN A 31 2.55 3.56 7.01
CA GLN A 31 3.11 2.36 7.64
C GLN A 31 2.03 1.32 7.97
N MET A 32 2.44 0.05 8.03
CA MET A 32 1.58 -1.04 8.47
C MET A 32 1.05 -0.77 9.90
N PRO A 33 -0.26 -0.96 10.16
CA PRO A 33 -0.80 -0.88 11.50
C PRO A 33 -0.21 -1.96 12.42
N THR A 34 0.32 -1.56 13.58
CA THR A 34 0.98 -2.43 14.56
C THR A 34 0.28 -2.48 15.92
N ARG A 35 -0.76 -1.64 16.13
CA ARG A 35 -1.62 -1.68 17.33
C ARG A 35 -3.05 -1.99 16.94
N VAL A 36 -3.72 -2.85 17.73
CA VAL A 36 -5.13 -3.19 17.51
C VAL A 36 -5.98 -1.92 17.51
N GLY A 37 -6.90 -1.81 16.54
CA GLY A 37 -7.77 -0.66 16.34
C GLY A 37 -7.15 0.48 15.53
N THR A 38 -5.86 0.39 15.17
CA THR A 38 -5.23 1.37 14.26
C THR A 38 -5.40 0.97 12.81
N CYS A 39 -5.56 1.97 11.94
CA CYS A 39 -5.78 1.78 10.51
C CYS A 39 -4.81 2.63 9.68
N ALA A 40 -4.53 2.18 8.46
CA ALA A 40 -3.73 2.88 7.48
C ALA A 40 -4.38 2.81 6.10
N ALA A 41 -4.39 3.94 5.39
CA ALA A 41 -4.77 3.97 3.98
C ALA A 41 -3.58 3.54 3.10
N THR A 42 -3.82 2.63 2.16
CA THR A 42 -2.80 2.10 1.26
C THR A 42 -3.43 1.70 -0.08
N THR A 43 -2.70 0.96 -0.92
CA THR A 43 -3.19 0.40 -2.18
C THR A 43 -2.90 -1.09 -2.28
N ILE A 44 -3.76 -1.81 -2.99
CA ILE A 44 -3.53 -3.21 -3.33
C ILE A 44 -2.35 -3.31 -4.30
N ALA A 45 -1.33 -4.09 -3.93
CA ALA A 45 -0.16 -4.37 -4.73
C ALA A 45 -0.34 -5.63 -5.59
N ARG A 46 -0.91 -6.70 -5.02
CA ARG A 46 -1.17 -7.97 -5.73
C ARG A 46 -2.44 -8.64 -5.20
N ILE A 47 -3.06 -9.45 -6.07
CA ILE A 47 -4.19 -10.33 -5.75
C ILE A 47 -3.91 -11.67 -6.44
N GLY A 48 -3.93 -12.75 -5.66
CA GLY A 48 -3.62 -14.09 -6.16
C GLY A 48 -4.37 -15.19 -5.42
N THR A 49 -4.01 -16.44 -5.70
CA THR A 49 -4.30 -17.57 -4.81
C THR A 49 -3.15 -17.73 -3.81
N ARG A 50 -3.18 -18.78 -2.98
CA ARG A 50 -2.03 -19.11 -2.13
C ARG A 50 -0.82 -19.61 -2.92
N PHE A 51 -1.01 -19.96 -4.21
CA PHE A 51 -0.02 -20.63 -5.04
C PHE A 51 0.27 -19.93 -6.37
N SER A 52 -0.52 -18.91 -6.73
CA SER A 52 -0.45 -18.24 -8.03
C SER A 52 -0.72 -16.74 -7.90
N ASP A 53 -0.13 -15.95 -8.79
CA ASP A 53 -0.35 -14.50 -8.91
C ASP A 53 -1.67 -14.13 -9.59
N THR A 54 -2.54 -15.11 -9.86
CA THR A 54 -3.88 -14.87 -10.42
C THR A 54 -4.93 -15.55 -9.56
N LEU A 55 -5.82 -14.77 -8.96
CA LEU A 55 -6.95 -15.30 -8.21
C LEU A 55 -7.95 -15.96 -9.17
N ALA A 56 -8.16 -17.27 -9.00
CA ALA A 56 -9.08 -18.06 -9.80
C ALA A 56 -10.20 -18.60 -8.92
N ARG A 57 -11.46 -18.48 -9.39
CA ARG A 57 -12.59 -19.12 -8.72
C ARG A 57 -12.49 -20.63 -8.90
N PRO A 58 -12.67 -21.43 -7.83
CA PRO A 58 -12.79 -22.88 -7.96
C PRO A 58 -13.93 -23.24 -8.93
N LYS A 59 -13.71 -24.22 -9.81
CA LYS A 59 -14.69 -24.67 -10.80
C LYS A 59 -15.16 -26.08 -10.45
N GLY A 60 -16.47 -26.27 -10.28
CA GLY A 60 -17.05 -27.60 -10.01
C GLY A 60 -16.47 -28.24 -8.75
N ASP A 61 -15.90 -29.44 -8.90
CA ASP A 61 -15.18 -30.21 -7.88
C ASP A 61 -13.68 -29.87 -7.80
N GLY A 62 -13.24 -28.81 -8.49
CA GLY A 62 -11.86 -28.34 -8.46
C GLY A 62 -11.40 -27.85 -7.09
N ILE A 63 -10.09 -27.92 -6.86
CA ILE A 63 -9.45 -27.53 -5.60
C ILE A 63 -9.57 -26.02 -5.39
N ASP A 64 -9.95 -25.60 -4.18
CA ASP A 64 -9.84 -24.21 -3.76
C ASP A 64 -8.40 -23.88 -3.37
N GLU A 65 -7.73 -23.16 -4.26
CA GLU A 65 -6.38 -22.66 -4.03
C GLU A 65 -6.36 -21.46 -3.05
N GLY A 66 -7.53 -20.96 -2.68
CA GLY A 66 -7.71 -19.88 -1.72
C GLY A 66 -7.47 -18.50 -2.32
N THR A 67 -7.14 -17.55 -1.45
CA THR A 67 -6.93 -16.15 -1.81
C THR A 67 -5.73 -15.60 -1.08
N SER A 68 -4.92 -14.82 -1.79
CA SER A 68 -3.86 -13.98 -1.23
C SER A 68 -4.04 -12.54 -1.68
N VAL A 69 -3.65 -11.59 -0.83
CA VAL A 69 -3.63 -10.16 -1.15
C VAL A 69 -2.43 -9.51 -0.47
N ASP A 70 -1.70 -8.71 -1.25
CA ASP A 70 -0.60 -7.90 -0.75
C ASP A 70 -0.97 -6.44 -0.88
N LEU A 71 -0.73 -5.68 0.17
CA LEU A 71 -0.88 -4.22 0.19
C LEU A 71 0.51 -3.58 0.14
N LYS A 72 0.62 -2.42 -0.51
CA LYS A 72 1.92 -1.76 -0.69
C LYS A 72 2.61 -1.34 0.62
N ASN A 73 1.84 -1.17 1.71
CA ASN A 73 2.41 -0.90 3.03
C ASN A 73 2.95 -2.13 3.77
N GLY A 74 2.97 -3.30 3.12
CA GLY A 74 3.50 -4.55 3.68
C GLY A 74 2.48 -5.40 4.42
N VAL A 75 1.21 -4.98 4.53
CA VAL A 75 0.15 -5.87 5.02
C VAL A 75 -0.10 -6.95 3.99
N TYR A 76 -0.02 -8.20 4.43
CA TYR A 76 -0.37 -9.40 3.67
C TYR A 76 -1.61 -10.04 4.27
N GLY A 77 -2.44 -10.66 3.43
CA GLY A 77 -3.62 -11.40 3.84
C GLY A 77 -3.74 -12.71 3.07
N VAL A 78 -4.10 -13.79 3.76
CA VAL A 78 -4.26 -15.12 3.14
C VAL A 78 -5.48 -15.87 3.64
N SER A 79 -6.14 -16.61 2.75
CA SER A 79 -7.26 -17.50 3.03
C SER A 79 -7.10 -18.81 2.26
N TYR A 80 -7.53 -19.91 2.86
CA TYR A 80 -7.67 -21.19 2.15
C TYR A 80 -8.91 -21.23 1.25
N ALA A 81 -9.88 -20.38 1.52
CA ALA A 81 -11.09 -20.23 0.72
C ALA A 81 -10.98 -19.06 -0.26
N TYR A 82 -11.70 -19.15 -1.38
CA TYR A 82 -11.93 -18.04 -2.29
C TYR A 82 -12.72 -16.90 -1.61
N VAL A 83 -12.17 -15.68 -1.63
CA VAL A 83 -12.80 -14.51 -1.01
C VAL A 83 -13.39 -13.58 -2.06
N ASP A 84 -14.72 -13.58 -2.19
CA ASP A 84 -15.43 -12.78 -3.20
C ASP A 84 -15.15 -11.28 -3.13
N ALA A 85 -14.99 -10.73 -1.93
CA ALA A 85 -14.66 -9.31 -1.72
C ALA A 85 -13.29 -8.94 -2.33
N VAL A 86 -12.29 -9.82 -2.17
CA VAL A 86 -10.98 -9.65 -2.80
C VAL A 86 -11.09 -9.83 -4.31
N ALA A 87 -11.88 -10.80 -4.79
CA ALA A 87 -12.09 -11.02 -6.21
C ALA A 87 -12.77 -9.87 -6.95
N ARG A 88 -13.61 -9.07 -6.28
CA ARG A 88 -14.19 -7.83 -6.83
C ARG A 88 -13.22 -6.64 -6.79
N SER A 89 -12.12 -6.78 -6.05
CA SER A 89 -11.05 -5.79 -5.96
C SER A 89 -10.08 -5.89 -7.13
N ARG A 90 -9.22 -4.88 -7.29
CA ARG A 90 -8.21 -4.80 -8.35
C ARG A 90 -6.89 -4.28 -7.79
N VAL A 91 -5.78 -4.71 -8.41
CA VAL A 91 -4.47 -4.09 -8.16
C VAL A 91 -4.56 -2.58 -8.41
N GLY A 92 -4.02 -1.79 -7.49
CA GLY A 92 -4.08 -0.32 -7.49
C GLY A 92 -5.28 0.27 -6.77
N ASP A 93 -6.30 -0.52 -6.37
CA ASP A 93 -7.41 0.00 -5.58
C ASP A 93 -6.92 0.58 -4.25
N ARG A 94 -7.50 1.74 -3.88
CA ARG A 94 -7.29 2.34 -2.56
C ARG A 94 -8.05 1.53 -1.52
N VAL A 95 -7.38 1.20 -0.43
CA VAL A 95 -7.96 0.44 0.68
C VAL A 95 -7.67 1.12 2.01
N MET A 96 -8.53 0.90 2.99
CA MET A 96 -8.24 1.11 4.40
C MET A 96 -8.00 -0.25 5.04
N THR A 97 -6.85 -0.44 5.70
CA THR A 97 -6.55 -1.69 6.41
C THR A 97 -6.34 -1.39 7.90
N CYS A 98 -6.94 -2.21 8.77
CA CYS A 98 -6.90 -2.06 10.21
C CYS A 98 -6.41 -3.34 10.86
N LEU A 99 -5.47 -3.23 11.81
CA LEU A 99 -5.10 -4.37 12.64
C LEU A 99 -6.22 -4.61 13.67
N VAL A 100 -6.84 -5.79 13.63
CA VAL A 100 -7.99 -6.12 14.50
C VAL A 100 -7.65 -7.17 15.55
N LEU A 101 -6.60 -7.95 15.36
CA LEU A 101 -6.15 -8.94 16.35
C LEU A 101 -4.64 -9.14 16.30
N LEU A 102 -4.01 -9.19 17.48
CA LEU A 102 -2.66 -9.69 17.66
C LEU A 102 -2.73 -11.11 18.23
N PRO A 103 -1.89 -12.04 17.76
CA PRO A 103 -1.86 -13.40 18.29
C PRO A 103 -1.33 -13.39 19.73
N THR A 104 -1.74 -14.36 20.54
CA THR A 104 -1.33 -14.50 21.95
C THR A 104 -0.65 -15.83 22.18
N GLY A 105 0.21 -15.92 23.21
CA GLY A 105 0.90 -17.17 23.54
C GLY A 105 1.99 -17.58 22.54
N CYS A 106 2.48 -16.65 21.73
CA CYS A 106 3.46 -16.96 20.69
C CYS A 106 4.87 -17.19 21.26
N PRO A 107 5.66 -18.12 20.65
CA PRO A 107 7.09 -18.21 20.91
C PRO A 107 7.81 -16.88 20.63
N ARG A 108 8.93 -16.66 21.32
CA ARG A 108 9.73 -15.44 21.15
C ARG A 108 10.17 -15.28 19.69
N GLY A 109 9.71 -14.21 19.04
CA GLY A 109 10.06 -13.85 17.67
C GLY A 109 9.14 -14.44 16.59
N ASP A 110 8.10 -15.20 16.96
CA ASP A 110 7.06 -15.64 16.03
C ASP A 110 5.83 -14.74 16.17
N ASP A 111 5.76 -13.71 15.32
CA ASP A 111 4.67 -12.73 15.36
C ASP A 111 3.52 -13.05 14.38
N ARG A 112 3.51 -14.27 13.81
CA ARG A 112 2.52 -14.67 12.79
C ARG A 112 1.12 -14.84 13.37
N GLY A 113 0.09 -14.59 12.55
CA GLY A 113 -1.31 -14.77 12.93
C GLY A 113 -2.00 -13.47 13.36
N LYS A 114 -1.48 -12.32 12.92
CA LYS A 114 -2.18 -11.04 13.05
C LYS A 114 -3.36 -11.04 12.10
N MET A 115 -4.49 -10.50 12.54
CA MET A 115 -5.67 -10.37 11.67
C MET A 115 -5.84 -8.92 11.24
N TYR A 116 -6.00 -8.71 9.94
CA TYR A 116 -6.27 -7.40 9.37
C TYR A 116 -7.65 -7.40 8.71
N THR A 117 -8.48 -6.42 9.07
CA THR A 117 -9.68 -6.10 8.29
C THR A 117 -9.31 -5.04 7.27
N THR A 118 -9.57 -5.33 6.00
CA THR A 118 -9.31 -4.41 4.90
C THR A 118 -10.61 -4.11 4.17
N THR A 119 -10.87 -2.82 3.94
CA THR A 119 -12.01 -2.32 3.19
C THR A 119 -11.51 -1.69 1.91
N ASN A 120 -12.02 -2.15 0.77
CA ASN A 120 -11.76 -1.52 -0.51
C ASN A 120 -12.64 -0.28 -0.67
N LEU A 121 -12.03 0.88 -0.89
CA LEU A 121 -12.75 2.15 -0.94
C LEU A 121 -13.48 2.38 -2.27
N ARG A 122 -13.21 1.55 -3.29
CA ARG A 122 -13.93 1.57 -4.57
C ARG A 122 -15.19 0.69 -4.52
N THR A 123 -15.07 -0.52 -3.99
CA THR A 123 -16.21 -1.47 -3.93
C THR A 123 -17.01 -1.39 -2.63
N LEU A 124 -16.44 -0.78 -1.59
CA LEU A 124 -16.93 -0.75 -0.21
C LEU A 124 -17.02 -2.13 0.46
N ASP A 125 -16.56 -3.19 -0.22
CA ASP A 125 -16.47 -4.51 0.37
C ASP A 125 -15.31 -4.57 1.39
N SER A 126 -15.49 -5.41 2.40
CA SER A 126 -14.47 -5.67 3.41
C SER A 126 -14.17 -7.16 3.54
N TRP A 127 -12.94 -7.49 3.94
CA TRP A 127 -12.52 -8.83 4.30
C TRP A 127 -11.61 -8.79 5.53
N THR A 128 -11.59 -9.86 6.31
CA THR A 128 -10.67 -10.01 7.44
C THR A 128 -9.83 -11.25 7.21
N LEU A 129 -8.51 -11.08 7.09
CA LEU A 129 -7.59 -12.17 6.79
C LEU A 129 -6.37 -12.17 7.74
N PRO A 130 -5.83 -13.36 8.07
CA PRO A 130 -4.56 -13.48 8.77
C PRO A 130 -3.39 -13.09 7.85
N ASP A 131 -2.30 -12.61 8.47
CA ASP A 131 -1.02 -12.35 7.81
C ASP A 131 -0.16 -13.62 7.60
N SER A 132 -0.70 -14.80 7.91
CA SER A 132 -0.02 -16.08 7.79
C SER A 132 -1.02 -17.22 7.59
N GLN A 133 -0.61 -18.27 6.87
CA GLN A 133 -1.43 -19.47 6.68
C GLN A 133 -1.61 -20.26 7.99
N HIS A 134 -0.63 -20.16 8.89
CA HIS A 134 -0.64 -20.80 10.19
C HIS A 134 -0.46 -19.76 11.30
N MET A 135 -1.06 -20.01 12.45
CA MET A 135 -0.86 -19.19 13.65
C MET A 135 0.56 -19.34 14.19
N CYS A 136 0.99 -18.39 15.03
CA CYS A 136 2.25 -18.52 15.74
C CYS A 136 2.29 -19.84 16.56
N GLY A 137 3.49 -20.39 16.73
CA GLY A 137 3.70 -21.60 17.54
C GLY A 137 3.55 -22.93 16.81
N GLY A 138 3.27 -22.95 15.51
CA GLY A 138 3.30 -24.18 14.73
C GLY A 138 2.73 -24.04 13.32
N ALA A 139 2.52 -25.19 12.68
CA ALA A 139 1.75 -25.36 11.44
C ALA A 139 0.66 -26.39 11.66
#